data_AF-A0A959TX39-F1
#
_entry.id   AF-A0A959TX39-F1
#
_cell.length_a   1.000
_cell.length_b   1.000
_cell.length_c   1.000
_cell.angle_alpha   90.00
_cell.angle_beta   90.00
_cell.angle_gamma   90.00
#
_symmetry.space_group_name_H-M   'P 1'
#
loop_
_entity.id
_entity.type
_entity.pdbx_description
1 polymer ?
#
loop_
_entity_poly.entity_id
_entity_poly.type
_entity_poly.pdbx_seq_one_letter_code
_entity_poly.pdbx_strand_id
1 'polypeptide(L)'
;MTKERLIQRLGWYYPTERAHAFLTFPVILLVILYYHPFRNVVLLTYGMVVCIVVLYQGQHYWKLRLHRLKGLPVAQDQALRFFRRSKGWNVMLILCMVPIMIAELYLDRRKPCFQEMFLWGALTNLFAILEHVNYYHVQLMVDNMYDVRIFTGTRA
;
A
#
# COMPACT_ATOMS: atom_id res chain seq x y z
N MET A 1 -13.62 -21.36 -6.23
CA MET A 1 -14.27 -20.61 -5.13
C MET A 1 -15.57 -20.01 -5.67
N THR A 2 -16.68 -20.05 -4.93
CA THR A 2 -17.98 -19.50 -5.38
C THR A 2 -18.00 -17.97 -5.24
N LYS A 3 -18.74 -17.26 -6.11
CA LYS A 3 -18.89 -15.79 -6.10
C LYS A 3 -19.23 -15.22 -4.71
N GLU A 4 -20.07 -15.91 -3.95
CA GLU A 4 -20.47 -15.50 -2.59
C GLU A 4 -19.33 -15.56 -1.57
N ARG A 5 -18.52 -16.62 -1.58
CA ARG A 5 -17.32 -16.72 -0.73
C ARG A 5 -16.29 -15.63 -1.07
N LEU A 6 -16.18 -15.27 -2.36
CA LEU A 6 -15.32 -14.19 -2.82
C LEU A 6 -15.79 -12.84 -2.28
N ILE A 7 -17.10 -12.56 -2.35
CA ILE A 7 -17.71 -11.35 -1.77
C ILE A 7 -17.48 -11.30 -0.25
N GLN A 8 -17.62 -12.42 0.45
CA GLN A 8 -17.39 -12.49 1.89
C GLN A 8 -15.93 -12.18 2.25
N ARG A 9 -14.96 -12.78 1.53
CA ARG A 9 -13.52 -12.53 1.73
C ARG A 9 -13.16 -11.06 1.44
N LEU A 10 -13.64 -10.51 0.32
CA LEU A 10 -13.46 -9.09 -0.04
C LEU A 10 -14.11 -8.14 0.96
N GLY A 11 -15.24 -8.56 1.55
CA GLY A 11 -15.93 -7.85 2.61
C GLY A 11 -15.07 -7.65 3.86
N TRP A 12 -14.12 -8.55 4.13
CA TRP A 12 -13.16 -8.44 5.23
C TRP A 12 -11.89 -7.67 4.84
N TYR A 13 -11.40 -7.81 3.62
CA TYR A 13 -10.20 -7.08 3.18
C TYR A 13 -10.42 -5.57 3.13
N TYR A 14 -11.56 -5.13 2.59
CA TYR A 14 -11.87 -3.70 2.47
C TYR A 14 -11.79 -2.91 3.80
N PRO A 15 -12.48 -3.32 4.89
CA PRO A 15 -12.38 -2.63 6.18
C PRO A 15 -11.00 -2.77 6.81
N THR A 16 -10.33 -3.92 6.63
CA THR A 16 -8.98 -4.16 7.17
C THR A 16 -7.95 -3.23 6.55
N GLU A 17 -7.91 -3.10 5.23
CA GLU A 17 -7.00 -2.16 4.58
C GLU A 17 -7.29 -0.70 4.94
N ARG A 18 -8.57 -0.36 5.07
CA ARG A 18 -8.98 0.96 5.53
C ARG A 18 -8.49 1.21 6.96
N ALA A 19 -8.60 0.24 7.85
CA ALA A 19 -8.07 0.33 9.20
C ALA A 19 -6.54 0.50 9.20
N HIS A 20 -5.83 -0.24 8.35
CA HIS A 20 -4.38 -0.08 8.22
C HIS A 20 -3.98 1.31 7.69
N ALA A 21 -4.66 1.81 6.66
CA ALA A 21 -4.37 3.10 6.05
C ALA A 21 -4.63 4.28 7.00
N PHE A 22 -5.69 4.23 7.82
CA PHE A 22 -6.11 5.38 8.64
C PHE A 22 -5.81 5.25 10.13
N LEU A 23 -5.61 4.03 10.64
CA LEU A 23 -5.38 3.79 12.06
C LEU A 23 -4.01 3.17 12.29
N THR A 24 -3.74 1.97 11.80
CA THR A 24 -2.54 1.21 12.19
C THR A 24 -1.24 1.93 11.79
N PHE A 25 -1.04 2.22 10.50
CA PHE A 25 0.19 2.86 10.04
C PHE A 25 0.33 4.30 10.55
N PRO A 26 -0.72 5.14 10.55
CA PRO A 26 -0.64 6.48 11.13
C PRO A 26 -0.32 6.48 12.63
N VAL A 27 -0.93 5.59 13.43
CA VAL A 27 -0.65 5.50 14.87
C VAL A 27 0.78 5.03 15.11
N ILE A 28 1.24 3.99 14.39
CA ILE A 28 2.63 3.53 14.49
C ILE A 28 3.60 4.66 14.11
N LEU A 29 3.31 5.41 13.06
CA LEU A 29 4.12 6.55 12.65
C LEU A 29 4.20 7.62 13.75
N LEU A 30 3.07 7.98 14.36
CA LEU A 30 3.04 8.95 15.48
C LEU A 30 3.84 8.45 16.69
N VAL A 31 3.73 7.15 17.01
CA VAL A 31 4.52 6.52 18.08
C VAL A 31 6.02 6.61 17.78
N ILE A 32 6.45 6.26 16.56
CA ILE A 32 7.86 6.34 16.15
C ILE A 32 8.38 7.78 16.28
N LEU A 33 7.62 8.77 15.81
CA LEU A 33 7.99 10.18 15.89
C LEU A 33 8.00 10.73 17.32
N TYR A 34 7.24 10.12 18.24
CA TYR A 34 7.24 10.48 19.65
C TYR A 34 8.48 9.95 20.39
N TYR A 35 8.90 8.70 20.10
CA TYR A 35 10.02 8.05 20.80
C TYR A 35 11.39 8.31 20.16
N HIS A 36 11.44 8.71 18.90
CA HIS A 36 12.70 8.91 18.18
C HIS A 36 12.79 10.30 17.54
N PRO A 37 13.96 10.95 17.60
CA PRO A 37 14.18 12.20 16.88
C PRO A 37 13.93 11.99 15.38
N PHE A 38 13.20 12.90 14.75
CA PHE A 38 12.86 12.82 13.31
C PHE A 38 14.07 12.51 12.42
N ARG A 39 15.23 13.11 12.73
CA ARG A 39 16.50 12.90 12.00
C ARG A 39 16.97 11.44 11.97
N ASN A 40 16.54 10.61 12.92
CA ASN A 40 16.98 9.21 13.05
C ASN A 40 16.03 8.23 12.36
N VAL A 41 14.86 8.69 11.92
CA VAL A 41 13.78 7.84 11.40
C VAL A 41 13.25 8.37 10.06
N VAL A 42 14.07 9.09 9.28
CA VAL A 42 13.62 9.78 8.07
C VAL A 42 13.14 8.77 7.01
N LEU A 43 13.95 7.77 6.70
CA LEU A 43 13.66 6.70 5.73
C LEU A 43 12.48 5.85 6.17
N LEU A 44 12.41 5.52 7.47
CA LEU A 44 11.28 4.81 8.08
C LEU A 44 9.99 5.60 7.98
N THR A 45 10.02 6.87 8.37
CA THR A 45 8.88 7.79 8.29
C THR A 45 8.42 7.93 6.84
N TYR A 46 9.36 8.10 5.92
CA TYR A 46 9.06 8.17 4.50
C TYR A 46 8.38 6.89 3.99
N GLY A 47 8.96 5.72 4.30
CA GLY A 47 8.40 4.42 3.93
C GLY A 47 6.99 4.21 4.48
N MET A 48 6.74 4.58 5.74
CA MET A 48 5.42 4.55 6.37
C MET A 48 4.42 5.45 5.66
N VAL A 49 4.80 6.68 5.30
CA VAL A 49 3.94 7.61 4.56
C VAL A 49 3.60 7.05 3.18
N VAL A 50 4.57 6.50 2.45
CA VAL A 50 4.31 5.87 1.15
C VAL A 50 3.39 4.65 1.32
N CYS A 51 3.59 3.81 2.35
CA CYS A 51 2.68 2.71 2.67
C CYS A 51 1.24 3.19 2.87
N ILE A 52 1.04 4.24 3.69
CA ILE A 52 -0.29 4.82 3.94
C ILE A 52 -0.94 5.28 2.63
N VAL A 53 -0.17 5.97 1.78
CA VAL A 53 -0.65 6.46 0.47
C VAL A 53 -1.05 5.29 -0.44
N VAL A 54 -0.27 4.21 -0.49
CA VAL A 54 -0.55 3.04 -1.33
C VAL A 54 -1.75 2.26 -0.77
N LEU A 55 -1.82 2.03 0.54
CA LEU A 55 -2.97 1.36 1.19
C LEU A 55 -4.26 2.17 1.05
N TYR A 56 -4.17 3.50 1.10
CA TYR A 56 -5.30 4.38 0.82
C TYR A 56 -5.82 4.14 -0.61
N GLN A 57 -4.97 3.83 -1.58
CA GLN A 57 -5.40 3.50 -2.93
C GLN A 57 -5.92 2.05 -3.02
N GLY A 58 -5.32 1.12 -2.27
CA GLY A 58 -5.75 -0.27 -2.12
C GLY A 58 -7.20 -0.40 -1.66
N GLN A 59 -7.61 0.35 -0.63
CA GLN A 59 -9.00 0.32 -0.17
C GLN A 59 -9.99 0.76 -1.26
N HIS A 60 -9.64 1.74 -2.10
CA HIS A 60 -10.49 2.18 -3.21
C HIS A 60 -10.58 1.12 -4.30
N TYR A 61 -9.46 0.43 -4.56
CA TYR A 61 -9.41 -0.69 -5.48
C TYR A 61 -10.37 -1.81 -5.04
N TRP A 62 -10.31 -2.24 -3.79
CA TRP A 62 -11.21 -3.28 -3.28
C TRP A 62 -12.65 -2.82 -3.19
N LYS A 63 -12.90 -1.55 -2.84
CA LYS A 63 -14.24 -0.98 -2.88
C LYS A 63 -14.86 -1.14 -4.27
N LEU A 64 -14.17 -0.71 -5.31
CA LEU A 64 -14.67 -0.79 -6.69
C LEU A 64 -14.91 -2.24 -7.12
N ARG A 65 -14.02 -3.15 -6.70
CA ARG A 65 -14.11 -4.57 -7.00
C ARG A 65 -15.33 -5.21 -6.33
N LEU A 66 -15.58 -4.89 -5.06
CA LEU A 66 -16.76 -5.34 -4.32
C LEU A 66 -18.05 -4.80 -4.94
N HIS A 67 -18.07 -3.53 -5.36
CA HIS A 67 -19.24 -2.93 -6.00
C HIS A 67 -19.54 -3.59 -7.35
N ARG A 68 -18.52 -3.89 -8.17
CA ARG A 68 -18.69 -4.67 -9.42
C ARG A 68 -19.28 -6.06 -9.16
N LEU A 69 -18.79 -6.77 -8.15
CA LEU A 69 -19.30 -8.11 -7.81
C LEU A 69 -20.76 -8.09 -7.32
N LYS A 70 -21.15 -7.03 -6.61
CA LYS A 70 -22.52 -6.78 -6.14
C LYS A 70 -23.45 -6.23 -7.24
N GLY A 71 -22.95 -5.95 -8.44
CA GLY A 71 -23.75 -5.37 -9.54
C GLY A 71 -24.17 -3.93 -9.30
N LEU A 72 -23.51 -3.21 -8.39
CA LEU A 72 -23.79 -1.81 -8.11
C LEU A 72 -23.22 -0.92 -9.22
N PRO A 73 -23.86 0.23 -9.53
CA PRO A 73 -23.33 1.17 -10.51
C PRO A 73 -21.99 1.72 -10.01
N VAL A 74 -20.96 1.62 -10.84
CA VAL A 74 -19.62 2.12 -10.55
C VAL A 74 -19.25 3.17 -11.59
N ALA A 75 -18.86 4.37 -11.14
CA ALA A 75 -18.32 5.42 -12.00
C ALA A 75 -16.91 5.05 -12.49
N GLN A 76 -16.85 4.21 -13.52
CA GLN A 76 -15.61 3.60 -14.01
C GLN A 76 -14.58 4.66 -14.47
N ASP A 77 -15.04 5.72 -15.14
CA ASP A 77 -14.14 6.76 -15.66
C ASP A 77 -13.47 7.57 -14.55
N GLN A 78 -14.20 7.89 -13.48
CA GLN A 78 -13.64 8.60 -12.33
C GLN A 78 -12.60 7.73 -11.62
N ALA A 79 -12.91 6.44 -11.43
CA ALA A 79 -12.00 5.48 -10.84
C ALA A 79 -10.73 5.30 -11.69
N LEU A 80 -10.86 5.16 -13.01
CA LEU A 80 -9.72 5.02 -13.93
C LEU A 80 -8.81 6.25 -13.91
N ARG A 81 -9.38 7.46 -13.90
CA ARG A 81 -8.60 8.71 -13.77
C ARG A 81 -7.85 8.76 -12.44
N PHE A 82 -8.49 8.38 -11.35
CA PHE A 82 -7.86 8.30 -10.03
C PHE A 82 -6.67 7.34 -10.05
N PHE A 83 -6.83 6.09 -10.48
CA PHE A 83 -5.72 5.12 -10.49
C PHE A 83 -4.59 5.51 -11.44
N ARG A 84 -4.90 6.07 -12.60
CA ARG A 84 -3.87 6.52 -13.55
C ARG A 84 -3.01 7.63 -12.94
N ARG A 85 -3.63 8.61 -12.30
CA ARG A 85 -2.92 9.69 -11.60
C ARG A 85 -2.12 9.14 -10.43
N SER A 86 -2.73 8.30 -9.60
CA SER A 86 -2.09 7.69 -8.43
C SER A 86 -0.90 6.80 -8.81
N LYS A 87 -0.95 6.09 -9.95
CA LYS A 87 0.20 5.33 -10.47
C LYS A 87 1.42 6.23 -10.70
N GLY A 88 1.21 7.39 -11.34
CA GLY A 88 2.29 8.36 -11.57
C GLY A 88 2.91 8.86 -10.26
N TRP A 89 2.05 9.23 -9.29
CA TRP A 89 2.52 9.66 -7.97
C TRP A 89 3.27 8.56 -7.22
N ASN A 90 2.79 7.31 -7.25
CA ASN A 90 3.47 6.19 -6.59
C ASN A 90 4.85 5.93 -7.17
N VAL A 91 4.99 5.94 -8.50
CA VAL A 91 6.30 5.78 -9.15
C VAL A 91 7.25 6.89 -8.72
N MET A 92 6.78 8.15 -8.71
CA MET A 92 7.58 9.27 -8.22
C MET A 92 8.00 9.08 -6.75
N LEU A 93 7.09 8.67 -5.88
CA LEU A 93 7.37 8.41 -4.46
C LEU A 93 8.37 7.27 -4.27
N ILE A 94 8.27 6.19 -5.05
CA ILE A 94 9.22 5.07 -5.03
C ILE A 94 10.60 5.52 -5.52
N LEU A 95 10.67 6.28 -6.61
CA LEU A 95 11.95 6.82 -7.11
C LEU A 95 12.63 7.73 -6.07
N CYS A 96 11.84 8.48 -5.29
CA CYS A 96 12.36 9.32 -4.21
C CYS A 96 12.90 8.53 -3.00
N MET A 97 12.63 7.22 -2.88
CA MET A 97 13.20 6.40 -1.79
C MET A 97 14.72 6.34 -1.86
N VAL A 98 15.29 6.22 -3.07
CA VAL A 98 16.74 6.12 -3.28
C VAL A 98 17.49 7.37 -2.80
N PRO A 99 17.15 8.61 -3.24
CA PRO A 99 17.83 9.79 -2.75
C PRO A 99 17.62 10.02 -1.24
N ILE A 100 16.46 9.65 -0.68
CA ILE A 100 16.20 9.74 0.77
C ILE A 100 17.09 8.76 1.55
N MET A 101 17.22 7.52 1.05
CA MET A 101 18.11 6.51 1.63
C MET A 101 19.57 6.97 1.59
N ILE A 102 20.02 7.54 0.47
CA ILE A 102 21.38 8.11 0.35
C ILE A 102 21.57 9.28 1.31
N ALA A 103 20.59 10.18 1.40
CA ALA A 103 20.63 11.31 2.32
C ALA A 103 20.74 10.84 3.78
N GLU A 104 19.98 9.81 4.18
CA GLU A 104 20.08 9.26 5.54
C GLU A 104 21.44 8.62 5.82
N LEU A 105 22.01 7.89 4.86
CA LEU A 105 23.35 7.30 4.96
C LEU A 105 24.45 8.36 5.08
N TYR A 106 24.27 9.52 4.44
CA TYR A 106 25.20 10.63 4.49
C TYR A 106 25.07 11.45 5.77
N LEU A 107 23.83 11.66 6.23
CA LEU A 107 23.53 12.59 7.31
C LEU A 107 24.00 12.13 8.68
N ASP A 108 24.12 10.82 8.98
CA ASP A 108 24.83 10.42 10.20
C ASP A 108 25.02 8.90 10.38
N ARG A 109 26.27 8.41 10.26
CA ARG A 109 26.64 7.04 10.66
C ARG A 109 26.88 6.88 12.16
N ARG A 110 26.86 7.97 12.94
CA ARG A 110 27.22 7.96 14.38
C ARG A 110 26.02 7.88 15.33
N LYS A 111 24.79 7.75 14.82
CA LYS A 111 23.59 7.70 15.64
C LYS A 111 23.54 6.41 16.48
N PRO A 112 23.23 6.48 17.78
CA PRO A 112 22.82 5.30 18.52
C PRO A 112 21.55 4.74 17.86
N CYS A 113 21.52 3.43 17.58
CA CYS A 113 20.45 2.72 16.87
C CYS A 113 20.31 2.99 15.36
N PHE A 114 21.33 3.57 14.68
CA PHE A 114 21.29 3.80 13.23
C PHE A 114 20.95 2.54 12.43
N GLN A 115 21.62 1.43 12.70
CA GLN A 115 21.47 0.19 11.92
C GLN A 115 20.05 -0.39 12.00
N GLU A 116 19.44 -0.37 13.18
CA GLU A 116 18.08 -0.89 13.37
C GLU A 116 17.04 0.00 12.67
N MET A 117 17.08 1.31 12.89
CA MET A 117 16.12 2.24 12.27
C MET A 117 16.26 2.27 10.75
N PHE A 118 17.49 2.19 10.25
CA PHE A 118 17.76 2.09 8.82
C PHE A 118 17.21 0.79 8.23
N LEU A 119 17.41 -0.35 8.90
CA LEU A 119 16.87 -1.65 8.46
C LEU A 119 15.33 -1.61 8.43
N TRP A 120 14.70 -1.10 9.50
CA TRP A 120 13.25 -0.94 9.55
C TRP A 120 12.75 -0.01 8.44
N GLY A 121 13.49 1.06 8.15
CA GLY A 121 13.22 1.94 7.02
C GLY A 121 13.31 1.23 5.67
N ALA A 122 14.36 0.46 5.44
CA ALA A 122 14.50 -0.33 4.22
C ALA A 122 13.34 -1.34 4.05
N LEU A 123 12.97 -2.03 5.13
CA LEU A 123 11.86 -2.99 5.13
C LEU A 123 10.50 -2.34 4.84
N THR A 124 10.21 -1.18 5.45
CA THR A 124 8.95 -0.46 5.18
C THR A 124 8.89 0.08 3.75
N ASN A 125 10.00 0.57 3.21
CA ASN A 125 10.05 1.01 1.81
C ASN A 125 9.88 -0.18 0.84
N LEU A 126 10.50 -1.32 1.14
CA LEU A 126 10.29 -2.56 0.38
C LEU A 126 8.82 -2.99 0.44
N PHE A 127 8.19 -2.96 1.61
CA PHE A 127 6.77 -3.27 1.77
C PHE A 127 5.88 -2.33 0.93
N ALA A 128 6.16 -1.02 0.93
CA ALA A 128 5.44 -0.06 0.10
C ALA A 128 5.54 -0.38 -1.41
N ILE A 129 6.72 -0.81 -1.87
CA ILE A 129 6.94 -1.23 -3.26
C ILE A 129 6.13 -2.50 -3.56
N LEU A 130 6.15 -3.49 -2.66
CA LEU A 130 5.38 -4.72 -2.82
C LEU A 130 3.88 -4.43 -2.90
N GLU A 131 3.35 -3.55 -2.06
CA GLU A 131 1.95 -3.14 -2.15
C GLU A 131 1.63 -2.38 -3.44
N HIS A 132 2.55 -1.53 -3.92
CA HIS A 132 2.39 -0.88 -5.21
C HIS A 132 2.28 -1.91 -6.35
N VAL A 133 3.19 -2.89 -6.37
CA VAL A 133 3.16 -3.99 -7.33
C VAL A 133 1.86 -4.80 -7.17
N ASN A 134 1.42 -5.05 -5.94
CA ASN A 134 0.21 -5.81 -5.61
C ASN A 134 -1.05 -5.19 -6.25
N TYR A 135 -1.21 -3.86 -6.14
CA TYR A 135 -2.42 -3.21 -6.66
C TYR A 135 -2.36 -2.88 -8.16
N TYR A 136 -1.16 -2.61 -8.70
CA TYR A 136 -1.04 -2.06 -10.06
C TYR A 136 -0.51 -3.04 -11.10
N HIS A 137 0.14 -4.13 -10.70
CA HIS A 137 0.84 -5.04 -11.61
C HIS A 137 0.48 -6.51 -11.42
N VAL A 138 0.47 -7.01 -10.19
CA VAL A 138 0.26 -8.44 -9.88
C VAL A 138 -0.65 -8.56 -8.68
N GLN A 139 -1.78 -9.28 -8.79
CA GLN A 139 -2.65 -9.53 -7.64
C GLN A 139 -2.07 -10.61 -6.73
N LEU A 140 -1.01 -10.28 -5.99
CA LEU A 140 -0.31 -11.22 -5.10
C LEU A 140 -1.25 -11.80 -4.02
N MET A 141 -2.32 -11.09 -3.65
CA MET A 141 -3.36 -11.59 -2.73
C MET A 141 -4.41 -12.51 -3.37
N VAL A 142 -4.45 -12.63 -4.70
CA VAL A 142 -5.40 -13.52 -5.39
C VAL A 142 -4.69 -14.84 -5.68
N ASP A 143 -4.73 -15.73 -4.69
CA ASP A 143 -4.01 -17.01 -4.68
C ASP A 143 -4.48 -18.02 -5.74
N ASN A 144 -5.61 -17.78 -6.44
CA ASN A 144 -6.27 -18.83 -7.23
C ASN A 144 -6.66 -18.37 -8.64
N MET A 145 -6.32 -19.17 -9.66
CA MET A 145 -6.70 -18.92 -11.06
C MET A 145 -8.22 -18.86 -11.28
N TYR A 146 -9.00 -19.51 -10.41
CA TYR A 146 -10.47 -19.40 -10.43
C TYR A 146 -10.96 -17.99 -10.06
N ASP A 147 -10.29 -17.31 -9.13
CA ASP A 147 -10.64 -15.94 -8.77
C ASP A 147 -10.28 -14.99 -9.93
N VAL A 148 -9.12 -15.20 -10.57
CA VAL A 148 -8.75 -14.47 -11.79
C VAL A 148 -9.82 -14.61 -12.87
N ARG A 149 -10.36 -15.81 -13.09
CA ARG A 149 -11.40 -16.09 -14.10
C ARG A 149 -12.72 -15.36 -13.80
N ILE A 150 -13.14 -15.30 -12.53
CA ILE A 150 -14.31 -14.52 -12.09
C ILE A 150 -14.05 -13.01 -12.30
N PHE A 151 -12.80 -12.57 -12.16
CA PHE A 151 -12.41 -11.17 -12.34
C PHE A 151 -12.23 -10.73 -13.80
N THR A 152 -11.83 -11.64 -14.68
CA THR A 152 -11.67 -11.38 -16.13
C THR A 152 -12.94 -11.60 -16.93
N GLY A 153 -14.00 -12.16 -16.32
CA GLY A 153 -15.27 -12.40 -16.99
C GLY A 153 -15.21 -13.47 -18.09
N THR A 154 -14.13 -14.27 -18.13
CA THR A 154 -14.05 -15.44 -18.98
C THR A 154 -15.06 -16.47 -18.45
N ARG A 155 -16.18 -16.62 -19.18
CA ARG A 155 -17.26 -17.55 -18.82
C ARG A 155 -16.70 -18.96 -18.61
N ALA A 156 -17.29 -19.64 -17.63
CA ALA A 156 -17.12 -21.07 -17.40
C ALA A 156 -17.45 -21.87 -18.65
#